data_AF-A0A4U5XCZ5-F1
#
_entry.id   AF-A0A4U5XCZ5-F1
#
_cell.length_a   1.000
_cell.length_b   1.000
_cell.length_c   1.000
_cell.angle_alpha   90.00
_cell.angle_beta   90.00
_cell.angle_gamma   90.00
#
_symmetry.space_group_name_H-M   'P 1'
#
loop_
_entity.id
_entity.type
_entity.pdbx_description
1 polymer ?
#
loop_
_entity_poly.entity_id
_entity_poly.type
_entity_poly.pdbx_seq_one_letter_code
_entity_poly.pdbx_strand_id
1 'polypeptide(L)'
;MKSKSSLLAAAAASAGCLILAAAPAGAAPYWQSVSTNSTWSCAPTVVHTARAGVGFQACLVRSALDNAQVVLVVVNNSPSAVTVSGTVTADFAAEAGCSSYTLAAGERRGCFGTTAHVPDCLFGAGYPDEQTYGGTVRLTVNGVADTTQSPRTDCVATA
;
A
#
# COMPACT_ATOMS: atom_id res chain seq x y z
N MET A 1 16.15 67.97 -26.40
CA MET A 1 14.71 68.28 -26.58
C MET A 1 14.12 67.34 -27.62
N LYS A 2 12.88 66.86 -27.38
CA LYS A 2 11.94 66.17 -28.31
C LYS A 2 12.31 64.71 -28.66
N SER A 3 11.69 63.65 -28.10
CA SER A 3 10.26 63.28 -27.96
C SER A 3 9.65 62.87 -29.33
N LYS A 4 9.29 61.61 -29.56
CA LYS A 4 7.92 60.98 -29.55
C LYS A 4 7.94 59.95 -30.72
N SER A 5 7.15 58.88 -30.86
CA SER A 5 5.99 58.31 -30.18
C SER A 5 5.66 56.96 -30.86
N SER A 6 5.13 56.02 -30.06
CA SER A 6 3.94 55.17 -30.29
C SER A 6 3.75 54.29 -31.55
N LEU A 7 3.35 53.02 -31.28
CA LEU A 7 2.13 52.31 -31.74
C LEU A 7 2.35 50.78 -31.50
N LEU A 8 1.70 50.11 -30.53
CA LEU A 8 0.34 49.51 -30.52
C LEU A 8 0.16 48.24 -31.38
N ALA A 9 -0.05 47.09 -30.71
CA ALA A 9 -0.94 45.95 -31.07
C ALA A 9 -0.70 44.80 -30.05
N ALA A 10 -1.58 44.42 -29.11
CA ALA A 10 -2.96 43.89 -29.14
C ALA A 10 -3.05 42.34 -29.28
N ALA A 11 -3.63 41.72 -28.22
CA ALA A 11 -4.35 40.43 -28.15
C ALA A 11 -3.54 39.12 -28.41
N ALA A 12 -3.79 37.97 -27.79
CA ALA A 12 -4.89 37.47 -26.94
C ALA A 12 -4.32 36.41 -25.97
N ALA A 13 -4.68 36.48 -24.68
CA ALA A 13 -4.37 35.42 -23.71
C ALA A 13 -5.57 34.49 -23.60
N SER A 14 -5.55 33.39 -24.34
CA SER A 14 -6.50 32.29 -24.19
C SER A 14 -6.24 31.59 -22.84
N ALA A 15 -7.06 31.93 -21.85
CA ALA A 15 -7.20 31.17 -20.62
C ALA A 15 -7.86 29.82 -20.95
N GLY A 16 -7.04 28.85 -21.34
CA GLY A 16 -7.47 27.46 -21.47
C GLY A 16 -7.73 26.89 -20.08
N CYS A 17 -8.99 26.84 -19.66
CA CYS A 17 -9.41 25.97 -18.57
C CYS A 17 -9.14 24.52 -18.98
N LEU A 18 -7.96 24.01 -18.64
CA LEU A 18 -7.73 22.58 -18.55
C LEU A 18 -8.60 22.09 -17.38
N ILE A 19 -9.83 21.70 -17.72
CA ILE A 19 -10.63 20.83 -16.86
C ILE A 19 -9.86 19.52 -16.85
N LEU A 20 -8.93 19.40 -15.91
CA LEU A 20 -8.42 18.12 -15.45
C LEU A 20 -9.64 17.39 -14.92
N ALA A 21 -10.29 16.62 -15.80
CA ALA A 21 -11.17 15.56 -15.39
C ALA A 21 -10.30 14.65 -14.53
N ALA A 22 -10.37 14.86 -13.21
CA ALA A 22 -9.94 13.88 -12.25
C ALA A 22 -10.78 12.65 -12.58
N ALA A 23 -10.21 11.73 -13.37
CA ALA A 23 -10.79 10.42 -13.54
C ALA A 23 -11.08 9.92 -12.12
N PRO A 24 -12.29 9.37 -11.88
CA PRO A 24 -12.67 8.92 -10.55
C PRO A 24 -11.52 8.07 -10.05
N ALA A 25 -10.90 8.50 -8.95
CA ALA A 25 -9.79 7.79 -8.35
C ALA A 25 -10.32 6.38 -8.09
N GLY A 26 -9.90 5.44 -8.93
CA GLY A 26 -10.32 4.05 -8.84
C GLY A 26 -9.85 3.55 -7.48
N ALA A 27 -10.73 3.59 -6.50
CA ALA A 27 -10.47 3.12 -5.15
C ALA A 27 -10.67 1.60 -5.16
N ALA A 28 -9.73 0.90 -5.79
CA ALA A 28 -9.60 -0.56 -5.76
C ALA A 28 -8.09 -0.89 -5.86
N PRO A 29 -7.60 -1.99 -5.26
CA PRO A 29 -6.28 -2.01 -4.64
C PRO A 29 -5.17 -2.04 -5.70
N TYR A 30 -4.56 -0.88 -5.93
CA TYR A 30 -3.42 -0.78 -6.84
C TYR A 30 -2.12 -0.88 -6.06
N TRP A 31 -1.12 -1.44 -6.74
CA TRP A 31 0.26 -1.38 -6.30
C TRP A 31 0.68 0.08 -6.16
N GLN A 32 1.08 0.48 -4.95
CA GLN A 32 1.49 1.84 -4.64
C GLN A 32 2.97 1.89 -4.28
N SER A 33 3.58 3.05 -4.44
CA SER A 33 4.92 3.30 -3.89
C SER A 33 4.88 3.16 -2.36
N VAL A 34 5.87 2.51 -1.78
CA VAL A 34 5.96 2.33 -0.31
C VAL A 34 7.10 3.16 0.24
N SER A 35 6.80 3.93 1.28
CA SER A 35 7.77 4.56 2.18
C SER A 35 7.41 4.19 3.60
N THR A 36 8.22 3.32 4.21
CA THR A 36 8.03 2.86 5.58
C THR A 36 8.52 3.91 6.58
N ASN A 37 7.81 4.07 7.69
CA ASN A 37 8.20 4.94 8.80
C ASN A 37 7.95 4.21 10.13
N SER A 38 8.02 4.92 11.26
CA SER A 38 7.85 4.33 12.61
C SER A 38 6.47 3.72 12.88
N THR A 39 5.46 3.99 12.06
CA THR A 39 4.12 3.38 12.21
C THR A 39 4.01 2.01 11.53
N TRP A 40 5.07 1.56 10.87
CA TRP A 40 5.13 0.27 10.16
C TRP A 40 5.85 -0.76 11.02
N SER A 41 5.18 -1.88 11.29
CA SER A 41 5.79 -3.08 11.84
C SER A 41 5.79 -4.16 10.77
N CYS A 42 6.96 -4.62 10.34
CA CYS A 42 7.09 -5.58 9.25
C CYS A 42 7.72 -6.89 9.71
N ALA A 43 7.23 -8.00 9.16
CA ALA A 43 7.85 -9.30 9.31
C ALA A 43 9.19 -9.34 8.54
N PRO A 44 10.08 -10.31 8.85
CA PRO A 44 11.28 -10.53 8.05
C PRO A 44 10.95 -10.73 6.56
N THR A 45 11.81 -10.21 5.70
CA THR A 45 11.67 -10.40 4.25
C THR A 45 11.83 -11.88 3.88
N VAL A 46 10.87 -12.41 3.13
CA VAL A 46 10.89 -13.74 2.53
C VAL A 46 11.31 -13.62 1.07
N VAL A 47 12.24 -14.46 0.62
CA VAL A 47 12.58 -14.55 -0.81
C VAL A 47 11.57 -15.47 -1.49
N HIS A 48 10.95 -15.00 -2.57
CA HIS A 48 9.94 -15.76 -3.29
C HIS A 48 10.56 -16.96 -4.04
N THR A 49 9.96 -18.13 -3.88
CA THR A 49 10.47 -19.42 -4.37
C THR A 49 10.64 -19.47 -5.89
N ALA A 50 9.71 -18.87 -6.64
CA ALA A 50 9.75 -18.87 -8.09
C ALA A 50 10.82 -17.96 -8.72
N ARG A 51 11.37 -17.00 -7.97
CA ARG A 51 12.30 -16.03 -8.51
C ARG A 51 13.25 -15.49 -7.46
N ALA A 52 14.48 -15.98 -7.48
CA ALA A 52 15.56 -15.41 -6.69
C ALA A 52 15.70 -13.90 -6.97
N GLY A 53 15.88 -13.12 -5.89
CA GLY A 53 15.95 -11.66 -5.94
C GLY A 53 14.60 -10.96 -5.79
N VAL A 54 13.46 -11.65 -5.90
CA VAL A 54 12.16 -11.07 -5.52
C VAL A 54 11.92 -11.35 -4.04
N GLY A 55 11.90 -10.31 -3.23
CA GLY A 55 11.63 -10.38 -1.80
C GLY A 55 10.27 -9.78 -1.48
N PHE A 56 9.61 -10.30 -0.44
CA PHE A 56 8.36 -9.73 0.06
C PHE A 56 8.21 -9.89 1.56
N GLN A 57 7.39 -9.04 2.15
CA GLN A 57 7.08 -9.05 3.58
C GLN A 57 5.66 -8.59 3.82
N ALA A 58 5.06 -9.08 4.90
CA ALA A 58 3.84 -8.55 5.44
C ALA A 58 4.16 -7.46 6.46
N CYS A 59 3.55 -6.30 6.30
CA CYS A 59 3.63 -5.20 7.24
C CYS A 59 2.27 -4.90 7.84
N LEU A 60 2.23 -4.53 9.11
CA LEU A 60 1.09 -3.94 9.80
C LEU A 60 1.38 -2.45 9.99
N VAL A 61 0.49 -1.59 9.52
CA VAL A 61 0.55 -0.15 9.72
C VAL A 61 -0.52 0.23 10.73
N ARG A 62 -0.15 0.84 11.86
CA ARG A 62 -1.11 1.36 12.84
C ARG A 62 -1.15 2.88 12.83
N SER A 63 -2.35 3.43 12.90
CA SER A 63 -2.58 4.86 13.12
C SER A 63 -2.76 5.18 14.60
N ALA A 64 -2.66 6.47 14.95
CA ALA A 64 -2.96 6.94 16.31
C ALA A 64 -4.45 6.88 16.69
N LEU A 65 -5.33 6.55 15.74
CA LEU A 65 -6.78 6.40 15.93
C LEU A 65 -7.19 4.92 15.99
N ASP A 66 -6.26 4.04 16.36
CA ASP A 66 -6.44 2.60 16.47
C ASP A 66 -6.91 1.88 15.20
N ASN A 67 -6.87 2.55 14.05
CA ASN A 67 -7.01 1.88 12.76
C ASN A 67 -5.69 1.19 12.41
N ALA A 68 -5.82 -0.01 11.84
CA ALA A 68 -4.72 -0.76 11.29
C ALA A 68 -4.95 -1.10 9.82
N GLN A 69 -3.86 -1.42 9.14
CA GLN A 69 -3.87 -1.88 7.76
C GLN A 69 -2.74 -2.88 7.55
N VAL A 70 -3.05 -4.04 6.97
CA VAL A 70 -2.02 -5.00 6.53
C VAL A 70 -1.57 -4.61 5.13
N VAL A 71 -0.27 -4.68 4.85
CA VAL A 71 0.33 -4.32 3.57
C VAL A 71 1.31 -5.40 3.14
N LEU A 72 1.13 -5.90 1.92
CA LEU A 72 2.13 -6.73 1.25
C LEU A 72 3.15 -5.81 0.59
N VAL A 73 4.38 -5.79 1.09
CA VAL A 73 5.48 -5.04 0.47
C VAL A 73 6.33 -5.99 -0.35
N VAL A 74 6.58 -5.65 -1.62
CA VAL A 74 7.36 -6.45 -2.56
C VAL A 74 8.50 -5.60 -3.11
N VAL A 75 9.67 -6.21 -3.22
CA VAL A 75 10.86 -5.62 -3.85
C VAL A 75 11.44 -6.59 -4.87
N ASN A 76 11.77 -6.08 -6.05
CA ASN A 76 12.44 -6.87 -7.09
C ASN A 76 13.91 -6.47 -7.17
N ASN A 77 14.78 -7.18 -6.43
CA ASN A 77 16.23 -7.04 -6.54
C ASN A 77 16.83 -7.91 -7.66
N SER A 78 16.00 -8.56 -8.48
CA SER A 78 16.48 -9.32 -9.64
C SER A 78 16.81 -8.38 -10.81
N PRO A 79 17.63 -8.80 -11.79
CA PRO A 79 18.07 -7.94 -12.88
C PRO A 79 17.02 -7.70 -13.97
N SER A 80 15.84 -8.33 -13.88
CA SER A 80 14.77 -8.17 -14.88
C SER A 80 13.43 -7.91 -14.22
N ALA A 81 12.51 -7.32 -14.98
CA ALA A 81 11.13 -7.15 -14.54
C ALA A 81 10.45 -8.50 -14.29
N VAL A 82 9.48 -8.52 -13.38
CA VAL A 82 8.70 -9.70 -13.00
C VAL A 82 7.22 -9.34 -12.89
N THR A 83 6.33 -10.27 -13.26
CA THR A 83 4.89 -10.06 -13.11
C THR A 83 4.45 -10.58 -11.76
N VAL A 84 3.82 -9.70 -10.97
CA VAL A 84 3.35 -9.98 -9.62
C VAL A 84 1.86 -9.71 -9.48
N SER A 85 1.18 -10.50 -8.66
CA SER A 85 -0.14 -10.18 -8.10
C SER A 85 -0.16 -10.53 -6.62
N GLY A 86 -1.12 -10.00 -5.86
CA GLY A 86 -1.12 -10.23 -4.43
C GLY A 86 -2.49 -10.18 -3.79
N THR A 87 -2.59 -10.81 -2.63
CA THR A 87 -3.77 -10.77 -1.76
C THR A 87 -3.32 -10.44 -0.35
N VAL A 88 -4.14 -9.64 0.34
CA VAL A 88 -3.94 -9.25 1.73
C VAL A 88 -5.21 -9.57 2.50
N THR A 89 -5.07 -10.42 3.52
CA THR A 89 -6.15 -10.79 4.44
C THR A 89 -5.77 -10.28 5.82
N ALA A 90 -6.67 -9.53 6.46
CA ALA A 90 -6.48 -9.04 7.83
C ALA A 90 -7.48 -9.72 8.77
N ASP A 91 -7.09 -9.97 10.01
CA ASP A 91 -7.99 -10.58 11.02
C ASP A 91 -9.17 -9.66 11.38
N PHE A 92 -9.07 -8.37 11.06
CA PHE A 92 -9.97 -7.30 11.46
C PHE A 92 -10.64 -6.57 10.27
N ALA A 93 -10.42 -7.01 9.03
CA ALA A 93 -10.94 -6.33 7.85
C ALA A 93 -11.24 -7.30 6.70
N ALA A 94 -11.98 -6.81 5.70
CA ALA A 94 -12.22 -7.57 4.47
C ALA A 94 -10.92 -7.76 3.67
N GLU A 95 -10.83 -8.91 2.98
CA GLU A 95 -9.74 -9.22 2.06
C GLU A 95 -9.63 -8.18 0.93
N ALA A 96 -8.39 -7.84 0.56
CA ALA A 96 -8.08 -7.00 -0.58
C ALA A 96 -7.11 -7.71 -1.52
N GLY A 97 -7.35 -7.60 -2.84
CA GLY A 97 -6.47 -8.15 -3.87
C GLY A 97 -5.89 -7.06 -4.76
N CYS A 98 -4.60 -7.14 -5.05
CA CYS A 98 -3.94 -6.32 -6.06
C CYS A 98 -3.79 -7.08 -7.36
N SER A 99 -4.26 -6.45 -8.43
CA SER A 99 -4.19 -7.00 -9.79
C SER A 99 -2.74 -7.22 -10.25
N SER A 100 -2.59 -7.95 -11.36
CA SER A 100 -1.29 -8.20 -11.99
C SER A 100 -0.54 -6.89 -12.28
N TYR A 101 0.75 -6.86 -12.00
CA TYR A 101 1.62 -5.71 -12.17
C TYR A 101 3.03 -6.14 -12.58
N THR A 102 3.62 -5.43 -13.54
CA THR A 102 5.00 -5.64 -13.94
C THR A 102 5.91 -4.82 -13.04
N LEU A 103 6.54 -5.49 -12.08
CA LEU A 103 7.48 -4.88 -11.12
C LEU A 103 8.88 -4.82 -11.76
N ALA A 104 9.35 -3.60 -12.04
CA ALA A 104 10.65 -3.38 -12.66
C ALA A 104 11.83 -3.81 -11.76
N ALA A 105 13.01 -3.98 -12.34
CA ALA A 105 14.22 -4.26 -11.58
C ALA A 105 14.57 -3.08 -10.65
N GLY A 106 14.90 -3.37 -9.40
CA GLY A 106 15.14 -2.39 -8.33
C GLY A 106 13.88 -1.73 -7.77
N GLU A 107 12.69 -2.07 -8.26
CA GLU A 107 11.44 -1.42 -7.85
C GLU A 107 10.87 -2.03 -6.55
N ARG A 108 10.28 -1.17 -5.73
CA ARG A 108 9.54 -1.54 -4.51
C ARG A 108 8.11 -1.02 -4.57
N ARG A 109 7.14 -1.91 -4.34
CA ARG A 109 5.70 -1.59 -4.32
C ARG A 109 5.00 -2.23 -3.13
N GLY A 110 3.84 -1.69 -2.79
CA GLY A 110 2.97 -2.19 -1.74
C GLY A 110 1.58 -2.46 -2.26
N CYS A 111 1.03 -3.62 -1.90
CA CYS A 111 -0.39 -3.91 -2.02
C CYS A 111 -1.04 -3.66 -0.67
N PHE A 112 -1.88 -2.64 -0.60
CA PHE A 112 -2.47 -2.15 0.64
C PHE A 112 -3.81 -2.83 0.89
N GLY A 113 -3.96 -3.45 2.07
CA GLY A 113 -5.19 -4.06 2.53
C GLY A 113 -6.28 -3.04 2.88
N THR A 114 -7.44 -3.52 3.30
CA THR A 114 -8.49 -2.65 3.83
C THR A 114 -8.05 -2.05 5.17
N THR A 115 -8.18 -0.73 5.33
CA THR A 115 -7.99 -0.08 6.63
C THR A 115 -9.24 -0.27 7.46
N ALA A 116 -9.11 -0.76 8.68
CA ALA A 116 -10.21 -0.88 9.63
C ALA A 116 -9.73 -0.68 11.07
N HIS A 117 -10.68 -0.45 11.96
CA HIS A 117 -10.41 -0.34 13.39
C HIS A 117 -9.99 -1.70 13.96
N VAL A 118 -8.95 -1.71 14.80
CA VAL A 118 -8.57 -2.93 15.53
C VAL A 118 -9.64 -3.21 16.58
N PRO A 119 -10.12 -4.46 16.75
CA PRO A 119 -11.16 -4.74 17.72
C PRO A 119 -10.73 -4.44 19.17
N ASP A 120 -11.70 -4.04 19.96
CA ASP A 120 -11.55 -3.83 21.40
C ASP A 120 -11.20 -5.13 22.12
N CYS A 121 -10.45 -5.01 23.22
CA CYS A 121 -10.14 -6.12 24.10
C CYS A 121 -11.41 -6.63 24.78
N LEU A 122 -11.73 -7.90 24.56
CA LEU A 122 -12.79 -8.61 25.27
C LEU A 122 -12.21 -9.30 26.52
N PHE A 123 -12.81 -9.06 27.68
CA PHE A 123 -12.42 -9.68 28.94
C PHE A 123 -13.54 -10.57 29.48
N GLY A 124 -13.20 -11.72 30.04
CA GLY A 124 -14.16 -12.62 30.69
C GLY A 124 -13.92 -14.09 30.40
N ALA A 125 -14.73 -14.95 31.03
CA ALA A 125 -14.64 -16.40 30.84
C ALA A 125 -14.85 -16.77 29.36
N GLY A 126 -13.85 -17.41 28.76
CA GLY A 126 -13.88 -17.84 27.36
C GLY A 126 -13.11 -16.95 26.38
N TYR A 127 -12.53 -15.84 26.84
CA TYR A 127 -11.62 -15.00 26.04
C TYR A 127 -10.16 -15.26 26.42
N PRO A 128 -9.22 -15.25 25.46
CA PRO A 128 -7.81 -15.35 25.79
C PRO A 128 -7.33 -14.06 26.49
N ASP A 129 -6.37 -14.20 27.40
CA ASP A 129 -5.79 -13.08 28.14
C ASP A 129 -5.07 -12.08 27.23
N GLU A 130 -4.62 -12.52 26.05
CA GLU A 130 -3.95 -11.70 25.04
C GLU A 130 -4.64 -11.89 23.68
N GLN A 131 -5.37 -10.86 23.23
CA GLN A 131 -6.00 -10.84 21.91
C GLN A 131 -5.12 -10.04 20.96
N THR A 132 -4.57 -10.73 19.96
CA THR A 132 -3.69 -10.11 18.98
C THR A 132 -4.21 -10.30 17.57
N TYR A 133 -4.08 -9.24 16.78
CA TYR A 133 -4.59 -9.15 15.42
C TYR A 133 -3.45 -8.90 14.44
N GLY A 134 -3.49 -9.55 13.29
CA GLY A 134 -2.53 -9.33 12.22
C GLY A 134 -3.17 -9.61 10.87
N GLY A 135 -2.41 -10.26 10.01
CA GLY A 135 -2.91 -10.73 8.73
C GLY A 135 -1.94 -11.64 8.02
N THR A 136 -2.42 -12.17 6.91
CA THR A 136 -1.63 -12.98 5.98
C THR A 136 -1.57 -12.25 4.65
N VAL A 137 -0.39 -12.25 4.04
CA VAL A 137 -0.23 -11.78 2.66
C VAL A 137 0.17 -12.94 1.78
N ARG A 138 -0.32 -12.92 0.55
CA ARG A 138 0.02 -13.86 -0.50
C ARG A 138 0.60 -13.09 -1.68
N LEU A 139 1.84 -13.38 -2.04
CA LEU A 139 2.45 -12.89 -3.27
C LEU A 139 2.41 -13.99 -4.31
N THR A 140 2.00 -13.67 -5.53
CA THR A 140 2.12 -14.57 -6.68
C THR A 140 3.12 -13.98 -7.68
N VAL A 141 4.18 -14.71 -8.02
CA VAL A 141 5.16 -14.34 -9.05
C VAL A 141 5.09 -15.37 -10.17
N ASN A 142 4.79 -14.91 -11.40
CA ASN A 142 4.68 -15.78 -12.58
C ASN A 142 3.77 -17.02 -12.38
N GLY A 143 2.72 -16.88 -11.58
CA GLY A 143 1.74 -17.94 -11.31
C GLY A 143 2.03 -18.84 -10.10
N VAL A 144 3.22 -18.76 -9.50
CA VAL A 144 3.57 -19.47 -8.26
C VAL A 144 3.32 -18.54 -7.08
N ALA A 145 2.74 -19.03 -5.99
CA ALA A 145 2.38 -18.21 -4.85
C ALA A 145 3.06 -18.66 -3.55
N ASP A 146 3.56 -17.69 -2.81
CA ASP A 146 4.08 -17.84 -1.45
C ASP A 146 3.27 -16.95 -0.48
N THR A 147 3.30 -17.30 0.80
CA THR A 147 2.61 -16.55 1.86
C THR A 147 3.55 -16.21 3.01
N THR A 148 3.23 -15.13 3.71
CA THR A 148 3.85 -14.79 5.01
C THR A 148 2.85 -14.04 5.89
N GLN A 149 3.12 -13.98 7.18
CA GLN A 149 2.24 -13.35 8.17
C GLN A 149 2.81 -12.00 8.60
N SER A 150 1.93 -11.03 8.87
CA SER A 150 2.35 -9.77 9.49
C SER A 150 2.72 -9.99 10.94
N PRO A 151 3.48 -9.06 11.55
CA PRO A 151 3.47 -8.91 12.99
C PRO A 151 2.04 -8.72 13.49
N ARG A 152 1.79 -9.15 14.74
CA ARG A 152 0.51 -8.96 15.39
C ARG A 152 0.54 -7.68 16.23
N THR A 153 -0.63 -7.09 16.44
CA THR A 153 -0.86 -6.01 17.40
C THR A 153 -1.86 -6.45 18.44
N ASP A 154 -1.72 -5.93 19.65
CA ASP A 154 -2.73 -6.08 20.69
C ASP A 154 -4.05 -5.43 20.27
N CYS A 155 -5.13 -5.93 20.85
CA CYS A 155 -6.45 -5.31 20.87
C CYS A 155 -6.42 -3.88 21.44
N VAL A 156 -7.47 -3.11 21.18
CA VAL A 156 -7.62 -1.76 21.72
C VAL A 156 -8.20 -1.85 23.13
N ALA A 157 -7.56 -1.21 24.10
CA ALA A 157 -8.13 -1.16 25.45
C ALA A 157 -9.44 -0.35 25.42
N THR A 158 -10.51 -0.90 26.00
CA THR A 158 -11.76 -0.15 26.18
C THR A 158 -11.52 1.03 27.12
N ALA A 159 -11.84 2.23 26.64
CA ALA A 159 -11.73 3.47 27.41
C ALA A 159 -12.74 3.55 28.56
#